data_AF-A0A1A3U9H5-F1
#
_entry.id   AF-A0A1A3U9H5-F1
#
_cell.length_a   1.000
_cell.length_b   1.000
_cell.length_c   1.000
_cell.angle_alpha   90.00
_cell.angle_beta   90.00
_cell.angle_gamma   90.00
#
_symmetry.space_group_name_H-M   'P 1'
#
loop_
_entity.id
_entity.type
_entity.pdbx_description
1 polymer ?
#
loop_
_entity_poly.entity_id
_entity_poly.type
_entity_poly.pdbx_seq_one_letter_code
_entity_poly.pdbx_strand_id
1 'polypeptide(L)'
;MTSSQCRPTGRKGRDLRKAVLAAYELAEHEQALLDDAAATVDLIEELSAQIERDGLMTEGGRVHPAVAEVRQQRITLARLLVALRIPTEDDADGDVPQIQAGARTQRRGLRGIYAVGGN
;
A
#
# COMPACT_ATOMS: atom_id res chain seq x y z
N MET A 1 6.56 -3.34 -26.35
CA MET A 1 5.51 -2.40 -25.94
C MET A 1 4.32 -3.21 -25.44
N THR A 2 4.46 -3.82 -24.26
CA THR A 2 3.39 -4.58 -23.61
C THR A 2 2.40 -3.59 -23.04
N SER A 3 1.20 -3.62 -23.60
CA SER A 3 0.05 -2.83 -23.18
C SER A 3 -0.24 -3.10 -21.70
N SER A 4 0.12 -2.17 -20.82
CA SER A 4 -0.41 -2.15 -19.46
C SER A 4 -1.92 -2.06 -19.57
N GLN A 5 -2.57 -3.18 -19.27
CA GLN A 5 -4.02 -3.32 -19.35
C GLN A 5 -4.61 -2.35 -18.33
N CYS A 6 -5.17 -1.25 -18.82
CA CYS A 6 -5.78 -0.22 -17.99
C CYS A 6 -7.04 -0.83 -17.34
N ARG A 7 -6.85 -1.54 -16.23
CA ARG A 7 -7.95 -2.04 -15.42
C ARG A 7 -8.64 -0.81 -14.83
N PRO A 8 -9.96 -0.65 -14.97
CA PRO A 8 -10.63 0.49 -14.38
C PRO A 8 -10.45 0.44 -12.87
N THR A 9 -9.65 1.37 -12.33
CA THR A 9 -9.52 1.56 -10.88
C THR A 9 -10.82 2.12 -10.34
N GLY A 10 -11.39 1.46 -9.34
CA GLY A 10 -12.51 1.91 -8.54
C GLY A 10 -12.19 3.17 -7.72
N ARG A 11 -13.16 3.60 -6.91
CA ARG A 11 -13.04 4.86 -6.17
C ARG A 11 -11.87 4.84 -5.18
N LYS A 12 -11.73 3.76 -4.41
CA LYS A 12 -10.72 3.66 -3.35
C LYS A 12 -9.31 3.59 -3.93
N GLY A 13 -9.11 2.85 -5.01
CA GLY A 13 -7.86 2.81 -5.75
C GLY A 13 -7.47 4.18 -6.30
N ARG A 14 -8.42 4.92 -6.90
CA ARG A 14 -8.16 6.30 -7.35
C ARG A 14 -7.80 7.24 -6.21
N ASP A 15 -8.48 7.11 -5.06
CA ASP A 15 -8.20 7.93 -3.88
C ASP A 15 -6.78 7.66 -3.35
N LEU A 16 -6.35 6.38 -3.29
CA LEU A 16 -4.97 6.01 -2.95
C LEU A 16 -3.97 6.63 -3.93
N ARG A 17 -4.17 6.45 -5.24
CA ARG A 17 -3.27 7.00 -6.26
C ARG A 17 -3.14 8.51 -6.13
N LYS A 18 -4.26 9.22 -5.97
CA LYS A 18 -4.27 10.67 -5.79
C LYS A 18 -3.48 11.08 -4.56
N ALA A 19 -3.66 10.38 -3.43
CA ALA A 19 -2.96 10.69 -2.19
C ALA A 19 -1.43 10.48 -2.32
N VAL A 20 -1.00 9.41 -2.99
CA VAL A 20 0.43 9.13 -3.20
C VAL A 20 1.06 10.12 -4.19
N LEU A 21 0.44 10.33 -5.35
CA LEU A 21 0.96 11.24 -6.38
C LEU A 21 0.91 12.72 -5.96
N ALA A 22 0.08 13.08 -4.98
CA ALA A 22 0.11 14.42 -4.38
C ALA A 22 1.32 14.63 -3.45
N ALA A 23 1.94 13.54 -2.97
CA ALA A 23 3.02 13.59 -1.97
C ALA A 23 4.39 13.17 -2.53
N TYR A 24 4.44 12.39 -3.62
CA TYR A 24 5.66 11.81 -4.16
C TYR A 24 5.69 11.89 -5.70
N GLU A 25 6.88 12.13 -6.26
CA GLU A 25 7.18 11.90 -7.66
C GLU A 25 7.75 10.48 -7.80
N LEU A 26 7.15 9.67 -8.67
CA LEU A 26 7.44 8.24 -8.76
C LEU A 26 8.10 7.88 -10.10
N ALA A 27 9.12 7.04 -10.06
CA ALA A 27 9.69 6.40 -11.24
C ALA A 27 8.68 5.44 -11.89
N GLU A 28 8.92 5.04 -13.14
CA GLU A 28 8.01 4.19 -13.91
C GLU A 28 7.66 2.87 -13.19
N HIS A 29 8.65 2.22 -12.58
CA HIS A 29 8.44 0.96 -11.85
C HIS A 29 7.64 1.16 -10.55
N GLU A 30 7.78 2.31 -9.88
CA GLU A 30 6.99 2.66 -8.70
C GLU A 30 5.55 3.01 -9.08
N GLN A 31 5.34 3.63 -10.24
CA GLN A 31 4.00 3.84 -10.79
C GLN A 31 3.31 2.51 -11.07
N ALA A 32 4.01 1.53 -11.64
CA ALA A 32 3.45 0.19 -11.84
C ALA A 32 3.04 -0.47 -10.51
N LEU A 33 3.88 -0.37 -9.48
CA LEU A 33 3.56 -0.87 -8.13
C LEU A 33 2.36 -0.14 -7.50
N LEU A 34 2.26 1.17 -7.68
CA LEU A 34 1.13 1.97 -7.21
C LEU A 34 -0.18 1.57 -7.93
N ASP A 35 -0.10 1.25 -9.22
CA ASP A 35 -1.25 0.84 -10.02
C ASP A 35 -1.78 -0.53 -9.55
N ASP A 36 -0.87 -1.48 -9.29
CA ASP A 36 -1.21 -2.77 -8.71
C ASP A 36 -1.79 -2.63 -7.29
N ALA A 37 -1.21 -1.75 -6.46
CA ALA A 37 -1.72 -1.46 -5.12
C ALA A 37 -3.14 -0.87 -5.17
N ALA A 38 -3.39 0.07 -6.09
CA ALA A 38 -4.70 0.68 -6.28
C ALA A 38 -5.75 -0.35 -6.70
N ALA A 39 -5.42 -1.22 -7.66
CA ALA A 39 -6.30 -2.30 -8.08
C ALA A 39 -6.58 -3.31 -6.95
N THR A 40 -5.58 -3.59 -6.11
CA THR A 40 -5.74 -4.48 -4.94
C THR A 40 -6.68 -3.87 -3.90
N VAL A 41 -6.60 -2.57 -3.67
CA VAL A 41 -7.54 -1.85 -2.78
C VAL A 41 -8.98 -1.94 -3.28
N ASP A 42 -9.20 -1.75 -4.58
CA ASP A 42 -10.54 -1.85 -5.15
C ASP A 42 -11.11 -3.27 -5.05
N LEU A 43 -10.28 -4.29 -5.26
CA LEU A 43 -10.68 -5.69 -5.10
C LEU A 43 -11.05 -6.02 -3.64
N ILE A 44 -10.30 -5.49 -2.66
CA ILE A 44 -10.63 -5.65 -1.25
C ILE A 44 -11.99 -5.01 -0.94
N GLU A 45 -12.27 -3.82 -1.48
CA GLU A 45 -13.56 -3.14 -1.30
C GLU A 45 -14.71 -3.98 -1.87
N GLU A 46 -14.56 -4.50 -3.09
CA GLU A 46 -15.57 -5.33 -3.75
C GLU A 46 -15.88 -6.61 -2.96
N LEU A 47 -14.84 -7.34 -2.55
CA LEU A 47 -14.98 -8.56 -1.76
C LEU A 47 -15.55 -8.29 -0.37
N SER A 48 -15.16 -7.17 0.26
CA SER A 48 -15.70 -6.78 1.55
C SER A 48 -17.18 -6.44 1.45
N ALA A 49 -17.59 -5.72 0.40
CA ALA A 49 -19.00 -5.43 0.13
C ALA A 49 -19.80 -6.72 -0.16
N GLN A 50 -19.19 -7.72 -0.78
CA GLN A 50 -19.84 -9.02 -0.95
C GLN A 50 -20.07 -9.72 0.39
N ILE A 51 -19.05 -9.76 1.27
CA ILE A 51 -19.19 -10.34 2.62
C ILE A 51 -20.25 -9.60 3.43
N GLU A 52 -20.35 -8.27 3.29
CA GLU A 52 -21.37 -7.48 3.99
C GLU A 52 -22.80 -7.81 3.52
N ARG A 53 -23.00 -8.07 2.22
CA ARG A 53 -24.29 -8.46 1.66
C ARG A 53 -24.67 -9.90 1.99
N ASP A 54 -23.71 -10.82 1.83
CA ASP A 54 -23.97 -12.27 1.86
C ASP A 54 -23.79 -12.86 3.27
N GLY A 55 -23.11 -12.13 4.15
CA GLY A 55 -22.75 -12.57 5.50
C GLY A 55 -21.41 -13.34 5.56
N LEU A 56 -20.93 -13.58 6.79
CA LEU A 56 -19.66 -14.26 7.04
C LEU A 56 -19.69 -15.77 6.79
N MET A 57 -20.88 -16.36 6.79
CA MET A 57 -21.11 -17.80 6.62
C MET A 57 -21.96 -18.04 5.38
N THR A 58 -21.64 -19.09 4.64
CA THR A 58 -22.48 -19.59 3.55
C THR A 58 -23.67 -20.38 4.10
N GLU A 59 -24.67 -20.62 3.26
CA GLU A 59 -25.85 -21.41 3.60
C GLU A 59 -25.50 -22.84 4.09
N GLY A 60 -24.36 -23.40 3.65
CA GLY A 60 -23.85 -24.70 4.07
C GLY A 60 -23.03 -24.69 5.37
N GLY A 61 -23.03 -23.59 6.12
CA GLY A 61 -22.32 -23.47 7.40
C GLY A 61 -20.80 -23.33 7.31
N ARG A 62 -20.27 -23.03 6.11
CA ARG A 62 -18.83 -22.78 5.90
C ARG A 62 -18.57 -21.28 5.89
N VAL A 63 -17.34 -20.87 6.18
CA VAL A 63 -16.93 -19.46 6.04
C VAL A 63 -17.04 -19.04 4.59
N HIS A 64 -17.55 -17.84 4.34
CA HIS A 64 -17.68 -17.26 3.00
C HIS A 64 -16.30 -17.20 2.30
N PRO A 65 -16.16 -17.70 1.05
CA PRO A 65 -14.86 -17.80 0.38
C PRO A 65 -14.14 -16.46 0.23
N ALA A 66 -14.88 -15.36 0.01
CA ALA A 66 -14.32 -14.02 -0.04
C ALA A 66 -13.56 -13.62 1.23
N VAL A 67 -13.84 -14.22 2.41
CA VAL A 67 -13.11 -13.92 3.65
C VAL A 67 -11.64 -14.34 3.53
N ALA A 68 -11.39 -15.53 2.98
CA ALA A 68 -10.02 -16.01 2.76
C ALA A 68 -9.33 -15.15 1.69
N GLU A 69 -10.05 -14.78 0.64
CA GLU A 69 -9.52 -13.93 -0.42
C GLU A 69 -9.14 -12.54 0.09
N VAL A 70 -9.99 -11.88 0.89
CA VAL A 70 -9.69 -10.57 1.51
C VAL A 70 -8.42 -10.64 2.36
N ARG A 71 -8.21 -11.74 3.10
CA ARG A 71 -6.98 -11.92 3.89
C ARG A 71 -5.75 -11.97 2.98
N GLN A 72 -5.83 -12.73 1.89
CA GLN A 72 -4.73 -12.83 0.93
C GLN A 72 -4.44 -11.48 0.25
N GLN A 73 -5.48 -10.77 -0.17
CA GLN A 73 -5.34 -9.45 -0.80
C GLN A 73 -4.73 -8.41 0.14
N ARG A 74 -5.06 -8.45 1.44
CA ARG A 74 -4.41 -7.57 2.45
C ARG A 74 -2.92 -7.84 2.59
N ILE A 75 -2.50 -9.10 2.53
CA ILE A 75 -1.08 -9.47 2.56
C ILE A 75 -0.38 -8.96 1.28
N THR A 76 -0.99 -9.17 0.12
CA THR A 76 -0.49 -8.66 -1.16
C THR A 76 -0.34 -7.14 -1.13
N LEU A 77 -1.36 -6.42 -0.66
CA LEU A 77 -1.32 -4.97 -0.53
C LEU A 77 -0.19 -4.51 0.38
N ALA A 78 -0.02 -5.15 1.55
CA ALA A 78 1.09 -4.83 2.45
C ALA A 78 2.45 -4.99 1.77
N ARG A 79 2.64 -6.08 1.00
CA ARG A 79 3.87 -6.32 0.24
C ARG A 79 4.10 -5.28 -0.86
N LEU A 80 3.06 -4.89 -1.59
CA LEU A 80 3.14 -3.85 -2.63
C LEU A 80 3.48 -2.48 -2.02
N LEU A 81 2.89 -2.14 -0.88
CA LEU A 81 3.17 -0.88 -0.18
C LEU A 81 4.58 -0.85 0.42
N VAL A 82 5.09 -1.99 0.89
CA VAL A 82 6.50 -2.13 1.27
C VAL A 82 7.39 -1.99 0.04
N ALA A 83 7.09 -2.69 -1.07
CA ALA A 83 7.82 -2.60 -2.34
C ALA A 83 7.92 -1.17 -2.88
N LEU A 84 6.83 -0.41 -2.79
CA LEU A 84 6.76 1.02 -3.11
C LEU A 84 7.61 1.90 -2.17
N ARG A 85 8.14 1.33 -1.08
CA ARG A 85 8.93 1.98 -0.01
C ARG A 85 10.19 1.19 0.39
N ILE A 86 10.76 0.33 -0.45
CA ILE A 86 11.96 -0.44 -0.05
C ILE A 86 13.18 0.49 0.02
N PRO A 87 13.77 0.59 1.23
CA PRO A 87 14.98 -0.14 1.61
C PRO A 87 14.62 -1.45 2.36
N THR A 88 15.43 -2.50 2.20
CA THR A 88 15.27 -3.78 2.91
C THR A 88 16.60 -4.27 3.51
N GLU A 89 16.52 -4.70 4.76
CA GLU A 89 17.37 -5.56 5.62
C GLU A 89 18.90 -5.39 5.71
N ASP A 90 19.59 -4.52 4.97
CA ASP A 90 20.93 -4.03 5.38
C ASP A 90 20.86 -2.90 6.43
N ASP A 91 19.64 -2.50 6.84
CA ASP A 91 19.42 -1.45 7.85
C ASP A 91 19.71 -1.91 9.30
N ALA A 92 20.30 -3.10 9.48
CA ALA A 92 20.55 -3.71 10.79
C ALA A 92 21.95 -3.43 11.39
N ASP A 93 22.95 -3.02 10.61
CA ASP A 93 24.28 -2.70 11.16
C ASP A 93 24.98 -1.58 10.36
N GLY A 94 24.62 -0.33 10.65
CA GLY A 94 25.40 0.84 10.28
C GLY A 94 24.84 1.70 9.15
N ASP A 95 24.68 2.98 9.48
CA ASP A 95 24.66 4.11 8.53
C ASP A 95 23.69 3.97 7.34
N VAL A 96 22.39 4.13 7.62
CA VAL A 96 21.30 4.18 6.62
C VAL A 96 21.65 5.17 5.49
N PRO A 97 22.02 4.73 4.28
CA PRO A 97 22.34 5.62 3.19
C PRO A 97 21.03 6.16 2.62
N GLN A 98 20.92 7.48 2.63
CA GLN A 98 19.81 8.23 2.05
C GLN A 98 19.47 7.77 0.63
N ILE A 99 18.17 7.60 0.39
CA ILE A 99 17.54 7.61 -0.92
C ILE A 99 18.11 8.78 -1.74
N GLN A 100 18.96 8.45 -2.70
CA GLN A 100 19.30 9.29 -3.83
C GLN A 100 19.08 8.49 -5.10
N ALA A 101 17.89 8.65 -5.66
CA ALA A 101 17.75 8.69 -7.11
C ALA A 101 16.92 9.94 -7.46
N GLY A 102 17.53 11.11 -7.25
CA GLY A 102 17.27 12.22 -8.17
C GLY A 102 16.40 13.40 -7.73
N ALA A 103 16.27 13.75 -6.44
CA ALA A 103 15.98 15.14 -6.05
C ALA A 103 16.09 15.31 -4.54
N ARG A 104 16.90 16.28 -4.10
CA ARG A 104 17.02 16.71 -2.69
C ARG A 104 15.68 17.26 -2.21
N THR A 105 14.82 16.42 -1.64
CA THR A 105 13.82 16.92 -0.67
C THR A 105 14.56 17.17 0.64
N GLN A 106 14.92 18.44 0.85
CA GLN A 106 15.59 18.89 2.05
C GLN A 106 14.82 18.43 3.30
N ARG A 107 15.54 17.75 4.20
CA ARG A 107 15.09 17.45 5.55
C ARG A 107 14.66 18.74 6.25
N ARG A 108 13.36 18.98 6.34
CA ARG A 108 12.80 20.03 7.20
C ARG A 108 12.35 19.39 8.51
N GLY A 109 13.15 19.62 9.55
CA GLY A 109 13.01 18.98 10.85
C GLY A 109 11.72 19.33 11.57
N LEU A 110 11.18 18.33 12.26
CA LEU A 110 10.33 18.50 13.42
C LEU A 110 11.05 17.81 14.57
N ARG A 111 11.94 18.57 15.20
CA ARG A 111 12.51 18.24 16.51
C ARG A 111 11.36 18.35 17.52
N GLY A 112 10.65 17.25 17.71
CA GLY A 112 9.57 17.11 18.69
C GLY A 112 10.15 17.01 20.10
N ILE A 113 10.05 18.14 20.79
CA ILE A 113 10.12 18.37 22.23
C ILE A 113 9.39 17.33 23.11
N TYR A 114 10.11 16.33 23.63
CA TYR A 114 9.81 15.73 24.94
C TYR A 114 11.13 15.38 25.64
N ALA A 115 11.81 16.41 26.13
CA ALA A 115 12.60 16.25 27.35
C ALA A 115 11.63 16.41 28.52
N VAL A 116 11.22 15.27 29.09
CA VAL A 116 10.56 15.09 30.40
C VAL A 116 10.92 13.63 30.73
N GLY A 117 11.57 13.23 31.81
CA GLY A 117 11.93 13.81 33.10
C GLY A 117 11.88 12.64 34.10
N GLY A 118 12.95 12.39 34.85
CA GLY A 118 13.04 11.39 35.94
C GLY A 118 13.80 10.10 35.54
N ASN A 119 14.71 9.55 36.32
CA ASN A 119 15.17 9.80 37.70
C ASN A 119 16.68 9.51 37.76
#